data_AF-A0A2S9GEU4-F1
#
_entry.id   AF-A0A2S9GEU4-F1
#
_cell.length_a   1.000
_cell.length_b   1.000
_cell.length_c   1.000
_cell.angle_alpha   90.00
_cell.angle_beta   90.00
_cell.angle_gamma   90.00
#
_symmetry.space_group_name_H-M   'P 1'
#
loop_
_entity.id
_entity.type
_entity.pdbx_description
1 polymer ?
#
loop_
_entity_poly.entity_id
_entity_poly.type
_entity_poly.pdbx_seq_one_letter_code
_entity_poly.pdbx_strand_id
1 'polypeptide(L)'
;IDGGNSRYTEDAPHAKLLADKGIAFVDAGVSGGIWGLEEGYGRMVGGSDADVERAMPIFETLRPPGPREDGFVHVGPVGAGHFAK
;
A
#
# COMPACT_ATOMS: atom_id res chain seq x y z
N ILE A 1 -5.05 6.23 0.53
CA ILE A 1 -4.16 5.23 -0.09
C ILE A 1 -3.41 5.93 -1.20
N ASP A 2 -2.09 6.09 -1.08
CA ASP A 2 -1.22 6.49 -2.20
C ASP A 2 -0.61 5.23 -2.81
N GLY A 3 -0.84 5.02 -4.10
CA GLY A 3 -0.31 3.87 -4.86
C GLY A 3 0.75 4.26 -5.87
N GLY A 4 1.26 5.49 -5.82
CA GLY A 4 2.30 5.98 -6.72
C GLY A 4 3.68 5.39 -6.44
N ASN A 5 4.65 5.82 -7.24
CA ASN A 5 6.07 5.67 -6.92
C ASN A 5 6.55 6.90 -6.12
N SER A 6 5.82 7.23 -5.05
CA SER A 6 6.13 8.37 -4.19
C SER A 6 7.38 8.10 -3.37
N ARG A 7 8.15 9.15 -3.08
CA ARG A 7 9.33 9.05 -2.21
C ARG A 7 8.86 8.85 -0.77
N TYR A 8 9.30 7.79 -0.10
CA TYR A 8 8.83 7.42 1.23
C TYR A 8 8.92 8.52 2.31
N THR A 9 9.86 9.47 2.17
CA THR A 9 10.02 10.60 3.10
C THR A 9 8.83 11.57 3.07
N GLU A 10 8.03 11.55 2.01
CA GLU A 10 6.84 12.39 1.85
C GLU A 10 5.59 11.78 2.52
N ASP A 11 5.62 10.49 2.86
CA ASP A 11 4.45 9.79 3.41
C ASP A 11 4.09 10.26 4.81
N ALA A 12 5.08 10.48 5.69
CA ALA A 12 4.83 10.98 7.04
C ALA A 12 4.23 12.40 7.04
N PRO A 13 4.74 13.37 6.24
CA PRO A 13 4.06 14.65 6.03
C PRO A 13 2.61 14.52 5.52
N HIS A 14 2.36 13.66 4.54
CA HIS A 14 1.01 13.44 4.00
C HIS A 14 0.06 12.80 5.02
N ALA A 15 0.54 11.79 5.74
CA ALA A 15 -0.23 11.15 6.80
C ALA A 15 -0.60 12.14 7.89
N LYS A 16 0.33 13.01 8.31
CA LYS A 16 0.03 14.07 9.27
C LYS A 16 -1.04 15.03 8.74
N LEU A 17 -0.90 15.51 7.51
CA LEU A 17 -1.85 16.45 6.90
C LEU A 17 -3.28 15.88 6.84
N LEU A 18 -3.40 14.58 6.58
CA LEU A 18 -4.68 13.88 6.52
C LEU A 18 -5.24 13.57 7.91
N ALA A 19 -4.38 13.20 8.86
CA ALA A 19 -4.76 12.95 10.25
C ALA A 19 -5.37 14.20 10.90
N ASP A 20 -4.85 15.39 10.61
CA ASP A 20 -5.41 16.68 11.08
C ASP A 20 -6.86 16.91 10.59
N LYS A 21 -7.33 16.14 9.59
CA LYS A 21 -8.69 16.13 9.04
C LYS A 21 -9.49 14.87 9.39
N GLY A 22 -8.96 13.99 10.24
CA GLY A 22 -9.57 12.70 10.56
C GLY A 22 -9.56 11.70 9.41
N ILE A 23 -8.62 11.84 8.45
CA ILE A 23 -8.49 10.96 7.30
C ILE A 23 -7.26 10.05 7.50
N ALA A 24 -7.47 8.75 7.39
CA ALA A 24 -6.39 7.76 7.44
C ALA A 24 -5.54 7.77 6.17
N PHE A 25 -4.25 7.47 6.33
CA PHE A 25 -3.29 7.37 5.23
C PHE A 25 -2.65 5.98 5.20
N VAL A 26 -2.44 5.48 3.99
CA VAL A 26 -1.80 4.20 3.68
C VAL A 26 -0.95 4.44 2.44
N ASP A 27 0.34 4.17 2.51
CA ASP A 27 1.24 4.11 1.36
C ASP A 27 1.26 2.68 0.82
N ALA A 28 1.20 2.51 -0.50
CA ALA A 28 1.01 1.21 -1.11
C ALA A 28 1.79 1.09 -2.41
N GLY A 29 3.08 0.79 -2.31
CA GLY A 29 3.95 0.54 -3.44
C GLY A 29 3.41 -0.57 -4.35
N VAL A 30 3.40 -0.31 -5.67
CA VAL A 30 2.80 -1.18 -6.69
C VAL A 30 3.85 -1.70 -7.65
N SER A 31 3.95 -3.01 -7.82
CA SER A 31 4.81 -3.66 -8.81
C SER A 31 3.99 -4.54 -9.78
N GLY A 32 4.50 -4.76 -10.99
CA GLY A 32 3.84 -5.55 -12.05
C GLY A 32 3.72 -4.83 -13.39
N GLY A 33 3.86 -3.49 -13.41
CA GLY A 33 3.79 -2.70 -14.64
C GLY A 33 2.47 -2.89 -15.39
N ILE A 34 2.52 -2.89 -16.72
CA ILE A 34 1.32 -3.07 -17.57
C ILE A 34 0.70 -4.46 -17.43
N TRP A 35 1.51 -5.48 -17.10
CA TRP A 35 1.07 -6.87 -17.00
C TRP A 35 0.22 -7.14 -15.76
N GLY A 36 0.31 -6.27 -14.75
CA GLY A 36 -0.49 -6.46 -13.53
C GLY A 36 -2.00 -6.36 -13.75
N LEU A 37 -2.47 -5.85 -14.89
CA LEU A 37 -3.89 -5.90 -15.24
C LEU A 37 -4.37 -7.34 -15.49
N GLU A 38 -3.50 -8.19 -16.04
CA GLU A 38 -3.81 -9.59 -16.36
C GLU A 38 -3.36 -10.51 -15.23
N GLU A 39 -2.16 -10.28 -14.68
CA GLU A 39 -1.49 -11.18 -13.73
C GLU A 39 -1.67 -10.77 -12.26
N GLY A 40 -2.18 -9.56 -12.01
CA GLY A 40 -2.24 -8.95 -10.68
C GLY A 40 -0.99 -8.14 -10.31
N TYR A 41 -1.14 -7.28 -9.31
CA TYR A 41 -0.12 -6.34 -8.85
C TYR A 41 0.49 -6.77 -7.51
N GLY A 42 1.81 -6.80 -7.45
CA GLY A 42 2.53 -6.93 -6.18
C GLY A 42 2.34 -5.68 -5.33
N ARG A 43 1.97 -5.86 -4.06
CA ARG A 43 1.64 -4.78 -3.11
C ARG A 43 2.57 -4.78 -1.90
N MET A 44 3.28 -3.68 -1.69
CA MET A 44 4.05 -3.39 -0.48
C MET A 44 3.36 -2.25 0.25
N VAL A 45 2.71 -2.53 1.38
CA VAL A 45 1.80 -1.58 2.03
C VAL A 45 2.35 -1.14 3.38
N GLY A 46 2.38 0.16 3.63
CA GLY A 46 2.67 0.80 4.90
C GLY A 46 1.43 1.49 5.47
N GLY A 47 1.28 1.46 6.79
CA GLY A 47 0.13 2.04 7.49
C GLY A 47 -0.11 1.38 8.85
N SER A 48 -1.14 1.84 9.56
CA SER A 48 -1.59 1.15 10.78
C SER A 48 -2.27 -0.18 10.44
N ASP A 49 -2.20 -1.17 11.35
CA ASP A 49 -2.88 -2.46 11.16
C ASP A 49 -4.37 -2.29 10.86
N ALA A 50 -5.04 -1.37 11.54
CA ALA A 50 -6.47 -1.11 11.37
C ALA A 50 -6.80 -0.51 9.99
N ASP A 51 -5.98 0.43 9.51
CA ASP A 51 -6.21 1.07 8.21
C ASP A 51 -5.88 0.14 7.05
N VAL A 52 -4.83 -0.68 7.20
CA VAL A 52 -4.45 -1.70 6.22
C VAL A 52 -5.52 -2.79 6.17
N GLU A 53 -5.96 -3.33 7.31
CA GLU A 53 -7.03 -4.32 7.39
C GLU A 53 -8.31 -3.81 6.72
N ARG A 54 -8.69 -2.55 6.99
CA ARG A 54 -9.84 -1.91 6.34
C ARG A 54 -9.71 -1.83 4.81
N ALA A 55 -8.50 -1.67 4.29
CA ALA A 55 -8.22 -1.59 2.86
C ALA A 55 -7.96 -2.95 2.20
N MET A 56 -7.84 -4.04 2.98
CA MET A 56 -7.53 -5.39 2.47
C MET A 56 -8.43 -5.87 1.32
N PRO A 57 -9.76 -5.63 1.29
CA PRO A 57 -10.58 -6.06 0.16
C PRO A 57 -10.12 -5.48 -1.19
N ILE A 58 -9.55 -4.27 -1.19
CA ILE A 58 -8.99 -3.64 -2.39
C ILE A 58 -7.71 -4.36 -2.80
N PHE A 59 -6.82 -4.62 -1.84
CA PHE A 59 -5.53 -5.26 -2.11
C PHE A 59 -5.69 -6.71 -2.55
N GLU A 60 -6.59 -7.47 -1.94
CA GLU A 60 -6.91 -8.84 -2.36
C GLU A 60 -7.48 -8.87 -3.78
N THR A 61 -8.30 -7.89 -4.17
CA THR A 61 -8.85 -7.80 -5.53
C THR A 61 -7.75 -7.54 -6.57
N LEU A 62 -6.70 -6.81 -6.21
CA LEU A 62 -5.65 -6.39 -7.14
C LEU A 62 -4.43 -7.30 -7.17
N ARG A 63 -4.26 -8.16 -6.16
CA ARG A 63 -3.11 -9.07 -6.02
C ARG A 63 -3.16 -10.20 -7.06
N PRO A 64 -2.02 -10.78 -7.47
CA PRO A 64 -1.99 -12.04 -8.19
C PRO A 64 -2.77 -13.16 -7.46
N PRO A 65 -3.38 -14.11 -8.19
CA PRO A 65 -4.02 -15.26 -7.58
C PRO A 65 -2.99 -16.14 -6.84
N GLY A 66 -3.45 -16.91 -5.86
CA GLY A 66 -2.60 -17.81 -5.07
C GLY A 66 -2.43 -17.36 -3.61
N PRO A 67 -1.43 -17.91 -2.88
CA PRO A 67 -1.11 -17.51 -1.51
C PRO A 67 -0.89 -15.99 -1.38
N ARG A 68 -1.35 -15.39 -0.28
CA ARG A 68 -1.38 -13.92 -0.11
C ARG A 68 0.03 -13.33 -0.08
N GLU A 69 0.92 -14.01 0.60
CA GLU A 69 2.33 -13.67 0.74
C GLU A 69 3.07 -13.54 -0.59
N ASP A 70 2.57 -14.17 -1.67
CA ASP A 70 3.20 -14.11 -3.00
C ASP A 70 2.94 -12.79 -3.73
N GLY A 71 1.97 -11.99 -3.26
CA GLY A 71 1.58 -10.75 -3.94
C GLY A 71 1.22 -9.58 -3.03
N PHE A 72 1.14 -9.77 -1.72
CA PHE A 72 0.86 -8.72 -0.76
C PHE A 72 1.69 -8.87 0.51
N VAL A 73 2.24 -7.76 0.98
CA VAL A 73 2.86 -7.66 2.29
C VAL A 73 2.50 -6.32 2.95
N HIS A 74 2.06 -6.39 4.21
CA HIS A 74 2.02 -5.23 5.10
C HIS A 74 3.40 -5.11 5.75
N VAL A 75 4.18 -4.14 5.27
CA VAL A 75 5.61 -4.02 5.56
C VAL A 75 5.86 -3.37 6.92
N GLY A 76 4.95 -2.51 7.37
CA GLY A 76 5.07 -1.81 8.64
C GLY A 76 4.27 -0.51 8.68
N PRO A 77 4.71 0.48 9.47
CA PRO A 77 4.00 1.75 9.62
C PRO A 77 4.06 2.60 8.35
N VAL A 78 3.41 3.77 8.38
CA VAL A 78 3.44 4.76 7.28
C VAL A 78 4.86 5.00 6.78
N GLY A 79 5.04 4.93 5.47
CA GLY A 79 6.29 5.08 4.74
C GLY A 79 7.03 3.76 4.48
N ALA A 80 6.71 2.68 5.19
CA ALA A 80 7.41 1.41 5.03
C ALA A 80 7.12 0.73 3.68
N GLY A 81 5.90 0.88 3.15
CA GLY A 81 5.50 0.31 1.86
C GLY A 81 6.23 0.97 0.70
N HIS A 82 6.24 2.30 0.63
CA HIS A 82 7.02 3.03 -0.37
C HIS A 82 8.54 2.91 -0.17
N PHE A 83 9.04 2.69 1.05
CA PHE A 83 10.48 2.44 1.26
C PHE A 83 10.92 1.07 0.74
N ALA A 84 10.08 0.05 0.89
CA ALA A 84 10.37 -1.30 0.38
C ALA A 84 10.26 -1.42 -1.14
N LYS A 85 9.54 -0.48 -1.77
CA LYS A 85 9.26 -0.44 -3.20
C LYS A 85 10.34 0.26 -4.02
#